data_AF-A0AAD6N6L0-F1
#
_entry.id   AF-A0AAD6N6L0-F1
#
_cell.length_a   1.000
_cell.length_b   1.000
_cell.length_c   1.000
_cell.angle_alpha   90.00
_cell.angle_beta   90.00
_cell.angle_gamma   90.00
#
_symmetry.space_group_name_H-M   'P 1'
#
loop_
_entity.id
_entity.type
_entity.pdbx_description
1 polymer ?
#
loop_
_entity_poly.entity_id
_entity_poly.type
_entity_poly.pdbx_seq_one_letter_code
_entity_poly.pdbx_strand_id
1 'polypeptide(L)'
;MLDTFQTTVFEDQVLFEGASTATIREHFQNWATTAIQLESSSGSPDIIRHFNVRAARYRFCFFVDEESLQSVLNAPVDDCINMDAFVNMLYGWWKPESIEDFSQEDLEDVDEPADLLDDGYEAVEGCTLKDVGWMKVALCDAGLEGFQKMGEDGEWERLYERPHGICYNISNFHAR
;
A
#
# COMPACT_ATOMS: atom_id res chain seq x y z
N MET A 1 -6.59 -19.21 17.90
CA MET A 1 -5.91 -18.76 16.66
C MET A 1 -6.13 -17.26 16.43
N LEU A 2 -7.29 -16.70 16.81
CA LEU A 2 -7.50 -15.23 16.87
C LEU A 2 -6.77 -14.56 18.05
N ASP A 3 -6.49 -15.29 19.15
CA ASP A 3 -5.84 -14.73 20.36
C ASP A 3 -4.38 -14.29 20.16
N THR A 4 -3.78 -14.56 19.00
CA THR A 4 -2.40 -14.17 18.66
C THR A 4 -2.32 -13.10 17.57
N PHE A 5 -3.46 -12.63 17.04
CA PHE A 5 -3.45 -11.53 16.07
C PHE A 5 -3.34 -10.20 16.82
N GLN A 6 -2.11 -9.68 16.89
CA GLN A 6 -1.84 -8.39 17.52
C GLN A 6 -1.62 -7.32 16.45
N THR A 7 -2.58 -6.40 16.34
CA THR A 7 -2.44 -5.22 15.47
C THR A 7 -1.37 -4.29 16.06
N THR A 8 -0.42 -3.87 15.23
CA THR A 8 0.52 -2.81 15.58
C THR A 8 -0.08 -1.48 15.13
N VAL A 9 -0.33 -0.57 16.06
CA VAL A 9 -0.92 0.75 15.80
C VAL A 9 0.08 1.83 16.23
N PHE A 10 0.27 2.84 15.39
CA PHE A 10 1.10 4.01 15.68
C PHE A 10 0.22 5.25 15.75
N GLU A 11 0.21 5.90 16.92
CA GLU A 11 -0.50 7.15 17.17
C GLU A 11 0.52 8.21 17.58
N ASP A 12 1.07 8.92 16.59
CA ASP A 12 1.94 10.06 16.79
C ASP A 12 1.41 11.24 15.98
N GLN A 13 0.61 12.08 16.63
CA GLN A 13 -0.02 13.23 15.98
C GLN A 13 1.03 14.20 15.41
N VAL A 14 2.16 14.38 16.09
CA VAL A 14 3.21 15.32 15.64
C VAL A 14 3.85 14.83 14.35
N LEU A 15 3.99 13.51 14.20
CA LEU A 15 4.58 12.88 13.03
C LEU A 15 3.59 12.74 11.86
N PHE A 16 2.33 12.43 12.13
CA PHE A 16 1.38 12.01 11.09
C PHE A 16 0.37 13.08 10.66
N GLU A 17 0.18 14.15 11.43
CA GLU A 17 -0.78 15.18 11.04
C GLU A 17 -0.32 15.92 9.77
N GLY A 18 -1.08 15.74 8.68
CA GLY A 18 -0.75 16.29 7.36
C GLY A 18 0.47 15.64 6.71
N ALA A 19 0.91 14.47 7.18
CA ALA A 19 2.06 13.78 6.62
C ALA A 19 1.78 13.29 5.19
N SER A 20 2.80 13.41 4.33
CA SER A 20 2.77 12.81 2.99
C SER A 20 2.89 11.29 3.06
N THR A 21 2.48 10.59 2.00
CA THR A 21 2.69 9.13 1.94
C THR A 21 4.17 8.75 1.97
N ALA A 22 5.07 9.62 1.49
CA ALA A 22 6.52 9.42 1.62
C ALA A 22 6.99 9.39 3.08
N THR A 23 6.48 10.29 3.92
CA THR A 23 6.78 10.33 5.36
C THR A 23 6.27 9.08 6.08
N ILE A 24 5.03 8.66 5.78
CA ILE A 24 4.44 7.43 6.35
C ILE A 24 5.27 6.21 5.91
N ARG A 25 5.69 6.17 4.64
CA ARG A 25 6.51 5.10 4.06
C ARG A 25 7.86 4.98 4.75
N GLU A 26 8.56 6.09 4.95
CA GLU A 26 9.84 6.11 5.67
C GLU A 26 9.71 5.57 7.11
N HIS A 27 8.70 6.04 7.84
CA HIS A 27 8.42 5.55 9.19
C HIS A 27 8.10 4.04 9.19
N PHE A 28 7.25 3.59 8.26
CA PHE A 28 6.89 2.17 8.11
C PHE A 28 8.11 1.29 7.81
N GLN A 29 8.97 1.70 6.88
CA GLN A 29 10.18 0.95 6.52
C GLN A 29 11.13 0.81 7.71
N ASN A 30 11.30 1.87 8.50
CA ASN A 30 12.10 1.84 9.74
C ASN A 30 11.51 0.85 10.75
N TRP A 31 10.19 0.89 10.96
CA TRP A 31 9.52 -0.08 11.84
C TRP A 31 9.65 -1.51 11.33
N ALA A 32 9.34 -1.77 10.05
CA ALA A 32 9.35 -3.11 9.48
C ALA A 32 10.74 -3.75 9.57
N THR A 33 11.79 -2.99 9.26
CA THR A 33 13.18 -3.42 9.42
C THR A 33 13.49 -3.81 10.86
N THR A 34 13.11 -2.95 11.82
CA THR A 34 13.32 -3.20 13.25
C THR A 34 12.55 -4.43 13.74
N ALA A 35 11.28 -4.56 13.35
CA ALA A 35 10.42 -5.68 13.72
C ALA A 35 10.97 -7.00 13.20
N ILE A 36 11.37 -7.07 11.92
CA ILE A 36 11.96 -8.28 11.33
C ILE A 36 13.22 -8.70 12.08
N GLN A 37 14.10 -7.76 12.41
CA GLN A 37 15.34 -8.04 13.16
C GLN A 37 15.05 -8.64 14.54
N LEU A 38 14.07 -8.08 15.25
CA LEU A 38 13.66 -8.56 16.58
C LEU A 38 12.98 -9.93 16.53
N GLU A 39 12.13 -10.18 15.53
CA GLU A 39 11.34 -11.40 15.43
C GLU A 39 12.11 -12.59 14.82
N SER A 40 13.02 -12.33 13.88
CA SER A 40 13.73 -13.39 13.13
C SER A 40 14.99 -13.90 13.82
N SER A 41 15.37 -13.32 14.97
CA SER A 41 16.63 -13.61 15.69
C SER A 41 17.90 -13.52 14.82
N SER A 42 17.80 -12.90 13.64
CA SER A 42 18.86 -12.76 12.65
C SER A 42 18.57 -11.52 11.80
N GLY A 43 19.44 -10.52 11.90
CA GLY A 43 19.34 -9.24 11.19
C GLY A 43 20.01 -9.24 9.82
N SER A 44 20.14 -10.41 9.17
CA SER A 44 20.74 -10.49 7.84
C SER A 44 19.92 -9.66 6.83
N PRO A 45 20.56 -8.86 5.95
CA PRO A 45 19.87 -8.18 4.86
C PRO A 45 19.02 -9.11 3.99
N ASP A 46 19.46 -10.36 3.79
CA ASP A 46 18.72 -11.35 3.00
C ASP A 46 17.39 -11.75 3.66
N ILE A 47 17.36 -11.80 5.00
CA ILE A 47 16.17 -12.12 5.78
C ILE A 47 15.18 -10.95 5.73
N ILE A 48 15.68 -9.73 5.91
CA ILE A 48 14.87 -8.51 5.79
C ILE A 48 14.24 -8.44 4.40
N ARG A 49 15.04 -8.65 3.34
CA ARG A 49 14.55 -8.71 1.97
C ARG A 49 13.50 -9.80 1.78
N HIS A 50 13.75 -11.00 2.32
CA HIS A 50 12.81 -12.12 2.20
C HIS A 50 11.44 -11.80 2.81
N PHE A 51 11.42 -11.23 4.01
CA PHE A 51 10.18 -10.89 4.71
C PHE A 51 9.46 -9.68 4.10
N ASN A 52 10.19 -8.66 3.66
CA ASN A 52 9.60 -7.50 2.97
C ASN A 52 8.88 -7.86 1.67
N VAL A 53 9.32 -8.94 1.00
CA VAL A 53 8.68 -9.45 -0.21
C VAL A 53 7.49 -10.34 0.12
N ARG A 54 7.66 -11.28 1.07
CA ARG A 54 6.72 -12.39 1.26
C ARG A 54 5.68 -12.22 2.35
N ALA A 55 5.87 -11.28 3.27
CA ALA A 55 4.96 -11.09 4.39
C ALA A 55 4.22 -9.77 4.27
N ALA A 56 2.90 -9.84 4.06
CA ALA A 56 2.02 -8.66 3.95
C ALA A 56 2.26 -7.63 5.06
N ARG A 57 2.45 -8.10 6.30
CA ARG A 57 2.72 -7.28 7.49
C ARG A 57 3.93 -6.34 7.36
N TYR A 58 4.96 -6.76 6.63
CA TYR A 58 6.18 -5.97 6.42
C TYR A 58 6.22 -5.30 5.06
N ARG A 59 5.22 -5.54 4.22
CA ARG A 59 5.11 -5.01 2.86
C ARG A 59 4.11 -3.86 2.78
N PHE A 60 3.00 -3.96 3.52
CA PHE A 60 1.90 -3.01 3.50
C PHE A 60 1.56 -2.51 4.90
N CYS A 61 1.04 -1.30 4.97
CA CYS A 61 0.31 -0.81 6.14
C CYS A 61 -0.97 -0.10 5.73
N PHE A 62 -1.87 0.07 6.70
CA PHE A 62 -2.97 1.00 6.57
C PHE A 62 -2.60 2.32 7.22
N PHE A 63 -3.00 3.42 6.61
CA PHE A 63 -3.05 4.73 7.25
C PHE A 63 -4.47 5.28 7.17
N VAL A 64 -4.82 6.10 8.15
CA VAL A 64 -6.13 6.71 8.29
C VAL A 64 -5.93 8.22 8.39
N ASP A 65 -6.40 8.92 7.37
CA ASP A 65 -6.50 10.37 7.33
C ASP A 65 -7.94 10.81 7.64
N GLU A 66 -8.18 12.13 7.62
CA GLU A 66 -9.51 12.68 7.86
C GLU A 66 -10.54 12.17 6.83
N GLU A 67 -10.17 12.05 5.56
CA GLU A 67 -11.09 11.61 4.50
C GLU A 67 -11.57 10.18 4.74
N SER A 68 -10.65 9.24 4.94
CA SER A 68 -10.95 7.85 5.23
C SER A 68 -11.72 7.70 6.55
N LEU A 69 -11.34 8.42 7.61
CA LEU A 69 -12.08 8.40 8.87
C LEU A 69 -13.54 8.86 8.70
N GLN A 70 -13.74 9.98 8.00
CA GLN A 70 -15.09 10.49 7.72
C GLN A 70 -15.88 9.53 6.82
N SER A 71 -15.23 8.85 5.88
CA SER A 71 -15.88 7.86 5.02
C SER A 71 -16.52 6.73 5.85
N VAL A 72 -15.83 6.26 6.88
CA VAL A 72 -16.29 5.20 7.77
C VAL A 72 -17.37 5.69 8.73
N LEU A 73 -17.18 6.88 9.31
CA LEU A 73 -18.15 7.44 10.28
C LEU A 73 -19.48 7.81 9.64
N ASN A 74 -19.47 8.20 8.36
CA ASN A 74 -20.66 8.59 7.62
C ASN A 74 -21.28 7.42 6.82
N ALA A 75 -20.67 6.23 6.85
CA ALA A 75 -21.17 5.06 6.17
C ALA A 75 -22.56 4.68 6.71
N PRO A 76 -23.57 4.44 5.84
CA PRO A 76 -24.89 4.02 6.29
C PRO A 76 -24.80 2.67 7.02
N VAL A 77 -25.35 2.58 8.24
CA VAL A 77 -25.34 1.34 9.03
C VAL A 77 -26.06 0.18 8.31
N ASP A 78 -26.99 0.49 7.41
CA ASP A 78 -27.76 -0.47 6.62
C ASP A 78 -27.03 -0.93 5.34
N ASP A 79 -25.89 -0.32 4.98
CA ASP A 79 -25.06 -0.76 3.86
C ASP A 79 -24.10 -1.86 4.34
N CYS A 80 -24.52 -3.11 4.16
CA CYS A 80 -23.72 -4.27 4.56
C CYS A 80 -22.39 -4.41 3.80
N ILE A 81 -22.22 -3.70 2.69
CA ILE A 81 -21.00 -3.72 1.87
C ILE A 81 -20.11 -2.50 2.20
N ASN A 82 -20.66 -1.46 2.85
CA ASN A 82 -19.99 -0.20 3.12
C ASN A 82 -19.28 0.35 1.87
N MET A 83 -20.01 0.51 0.77
CA MET A 83 -19.43 0.86 -0.53
C MET A 83 -18.63 2.17 -0.48
N ASP A 84 -19.04 3.11 0.38
CA ASP A 84 -18.36 4.41 0.49
C ASP A 84 -17.33 4.47 1.64
N ALA A 85 -17.20 3.42 2.46
CA ALA A 85 -16.26 3.39 3.57
C ALA A 85 -14.93 2.74 3.14
N PHE A 86 -13.82 3.43 3.38
CA PHE A 86 -12.50 2.94 3.00
C PHE A 86 -11.43 3.31 4.02
N VAL A 87 -10.28 2.64 3.89
CA VAL A 87 -9.00 2.99 4.52
C VAL A 87 -7.92 3.05 3.45
N ASN A 88 -6.81 3.72 3.72
CA ASN A 88 -5.74 3.86 2.75
C ASN A 88 -4.69 2.77 2.97
N MET A 89 -4.42 1.94 1.96
CA MET A 89 -3.35 0.94 2.00
C MET A 89 -2.11 1.50 1.30
N LEU A 90 -0.98 1.49 2.01
CA LEU A 90 0.31 1.95 1.52
C LEU A 90 1.21 0.75 1.20
N TYR A 91 1.83 0.75 0.02
CA TYR A 91 2.92 -0.15 -0.30
C TYR A 91 4.25 0.44 0.22
N GLY A 92 4.75 -0.14 1.31
CA GLY A 92 5.89 0.34 2.06
C GLY A 92 7.21 0.35 1.29
N TRP A 93 7.39 -0.50 0.28
CA TRP A 93 8.63 -0.60 -0.49
C TRP A 93 8.49 -0.08 -1.93
N TRP A 94 7.35 0.52 -2.26
CA TRP A 94 7.16 1.16 -3.55
C TRP A 94 8.09 2.37 -3.68
N LYS A 95 8.66 2.52 -4.88
CA LYS A 95 9.42 3.69 -5.32
C LYS A 95 8.87 4.11 -6.69
N PRO A 96 8.87 5.40 -7.02
CA PRO A 96 8.64 5.82 -8.39
C PRO A 96 9.64 5.13 -9.31
N GLU A 97 9.19 4.77 -10.51
CA GLU A 97 10.08 4.32 -11.55
C GLU A 97 11.09 5.42 -11.89
N SER A 98 12.28 4.99 -12.26
CA SER A 98 13.36 5.86 -12.70
C SER A 98 13.85 5.39 -14.06
N ILE A 99 14.52 6.27 -14.82
CA ILE A 99 15.12 5.92 -16.12
C ILE A 99 16.04 4.70 -16.02
N GLU A 100 16.67 4.48 -14.86
CA GLU A 100 17.55 3.34 -14.60
C GLU A 100 16.81 1.99 -14.54
N ASP A 101 15.49 2.00 -14.35
CA ASP A 101 14.65 0.80 -14.32
C ASP A 101 14.27 0.33 -15.74
N PHE A 102 14.50 1.15 -16.79
CA PHE A 102 14.18 0.83 -18.19
C PHE A 102 15.35 0.23 -18.95
N SER A 103 15.04 -0.67 -19.90
CA SER A 103 16.06 -1.24 -20.77
C SER A 103 16.49 -0.24 -21.85
N GLN A 104 17.64 -0.49 -22.47
CA GLN A 104 18.08 0.34 -23.59
C GLN A 104 17.08 0.30 -24.77
N GLU A 105 16.39 -0.82 -24.98
CA GLU A 105 15.35 -0.96 -26.01
C GLU A 105 14.17 -0.02 -25.74
N ASP A 106 13.69 0.03 -24.48
CA ASP A 106 12.60 0.94 -24.08
C ASP A 106 12.97 2.41 -24.29
N LEU A 107 14.24 2.77 -24.04
CA LEU A 107 14.76 4.12 -24.22
C LEU A 107 14.96 4.53 -25.69
N GLU A 108 15.15 3.55 -26.58
CA GLU A 108 15.28 3.79 -28.02
C GLU A 108 13.91 4.00 -28.71
N ASP A 109 12.83 3.52 -28.09
CA ASP A 109 11.45 3.62 -28.58
C ASP A 109 10.76 4.96 -28.22
N VAL A 110 11.41 5.83 -27.43
CA VAL A 110 10.89 7.14 -27.02
C VAL A 110 11.78 8.30 -27.46
N ASP A 111 11.18 9.43 -27.82
CA ASP A 111 11.91 10.64 -28.22
C ASP A 111 12.56 11.33 -27.00
N GLU A 112 11.85 11.39 -25.87
CA GLU A 112 12.35 11.93 -24.60
C GLU A 112 12.22 10.87 -23.49
N PRO A 113 13.31 10.45 -22.83
CA PRO A 113 13.22 9.47 -21.74
C PRO A 113 12.30 9.87 -20.59
N ALA A 114 12.09 11.18 -20.38
CA ALA A 114 11.17 11.69 -19.37
C ALA A 114 9.71 11.27 -19.63
N ASP A 115 9.33 11.00 -20.88
CA ASP A 115 7.99 10.55 -21.25
C ASP A 115 7.69 9.14 -20.71
N LEU A 116 8.72 8.32 -20.43
CA LEU A 116 8.55 7.02 -19.77
C LEU A 116 8.17 7.15 -18.29
N LEU A 117 8.41 8.31 -17.68
CA LEU A 117 8.09 8.58 -16.28
C LEU A 117 6.77 9.35 -16.11
N ASP A 118 6.04 9.56 -17.20
CA ASP A 118 4.75 10.24 -17.20
C ASP A 118 3.71 9.43 -17.97
N ASP A 119 2.90 8.69 -17.22
CA ASP A 119 1.75 7.96 -17.76
C ASP A 119 0.58 8.88 -18.15
N GLY A 120 0.70 10.20 -17.95
CA GLY A 120 -0.31 11.21 -18.28
C GLY A 120 -1.46 11.28 -17.28
N TYR A 121 -1.31 10.75 -16.06
CA TYR A 121 -2.32 10.89 -15.01
C TYR A 121 -2.17 12.19 -14.21
N GLU A 122 -3.28 12.68 -13.65
CA GLU A 122 -3.28 13.88 -12.77
C GLU A 122 -2.40 13.67 -11.54
N ALA A 123 -1.46 14.56 -11.24
CA ALA A 123 -0.49 14.34 -10.17
C ALA A 123 -1.13 14.05 -8.78
N VAL A 124 -0.71 12.96 -8.14
CA VAL A 124 -1.01 12.64 -6.73
C VAL A 124 0.29 12.79 -5.95
N GLU A 125 0.33 13.75 -5.02
CA GLU A 125 1.56 14.14 -4.28
C GLU A 125 2.77 14.42 -5.21
N GLY A 126 2.52 14.91 -6.43
CA GLY A 126 3.55 15.19 -7.43
C GLY A 126 3.92 13.99 -8.33
N CYS A 127 3.31 12.82 -8.16
CA CYS A 127 3.51 11.64 -9.00
C CYS A 127 2.43 11.53 -10.09
N THR A 128 2.84 11.47 -11.35
CA THR A 128 1.94 11.32 -12.52
C THR A 128 1.91 9.90 -13.10
N LEU A 129 2.67 8.98 -12.49
CA LEU A 129 2.57 7.55 -12.78
C LEU A 129 1.18 7.02 -12.44
N LYS A 130 0.83 5.91 -13.07
CA LYS A 130 -0.38 5.14 -12.76
C LYS A 130 -0.35 4.67 -11.32
N ASP A 131 0.70 3.94 -10.93
CA ASP A 131 0.94 3.47 -9.57
C ASP A 131 1.66 4.56 -8.76
N VAL A 132 1.06 5.00 -7.65
CA VAL A 132 1.64 6.00 -6.75
C VAL A 132 2.02 5.41 -5.38
N GLY A 133 2.00 4.07 -5.30
CA GLY A 133 2.43 3.29 -4.13
C GLY A 133 1.44 3.27 -2.98
N TRP A 134 0.19 3.66 -3.20
CA TRP A 134 -0.91 3.53 -2.25
C TRP A 134 -2.27 3.53 -2.97
N MET A 135 -3.29 2.96 -2.33
CA MET A 135 -4.66 2.94 -2.86
C MET A 135 -5.70 3.01 -1.73
N LYS A 136 -6.92 3.43 -2.07
CA LYS A 136 -8.07 3.31 -1.16
C LYS A 136 -8.62 1.88 -1.23
N VAL A 137 -8.86 1.29 -0.07
CA VAL A 137 -9.37 -0.09 0.07
C VAL A 137 -10.68 -0.03 0.82
N ALA A 138 -11.71 -0.67 0.28
CA ALA A 138 -13.01 -0.77 0.94
C ALA A 138 -12.84 -1.37 2.34
N LEU A 139 -13.53 -0.81 3.34
CA LEU A 139 -13.36 -1.22 4.74
C LEU A 139 -13.65 -2.72 4.94
N CYS A 140 -14.62 -3.27 4.19
CA CYS A 140 -14.94 -4.70 4.23
C CYS A 140 -13.78 -5.60 3.75
N ASP A 141 -12.92 -5.08 2.89
CA ASP A 141 -11.76 -5.76 2.31
C ASP A 141 -10.47 -5.54 3.10
N ALA A 142 -10.43 -4.53 3.97
CA ALA A 142 -9.25 -4.20 4.78
C ALA A 142 -9.02 -5.18 5.96
N GLY A 143 -9.92 -6.16 6.14
CA GLY A 143 -9.79 -7.19 7.16
C GLY A 143 -8.60 -8.13 6.94
N LEU A 144 -8.41 -9.08 7.86
CA LEU A 144 -7.28 -10.00 7.87
C LEU A 144 -7.10 -10.77 6.55
N GLU A 145 -8.20 -11.28 5.98
CA GLU A 145 -8.18 -12.07 4.74
C GLU A 145 -7.69 -11.23 3.56
N GLY A 146 -8.25 -10.03 3.36
CA GLY A 146 -7.82 -9.16 2.29
C GLY A 146 -6.38 -8.67 2.48
N PHE A 147 -6.01 -8.29 3.70
CA PHE A 147 -4.64 -7.88 4.01
C PHE A 147 -3.62 -9.00 3.74
N GLN A 148 -3.92 -10.24 4.11
CA GLN A 148 -3.05 -11.38 3.82
C GLN A 148 -2.92 -11.64 2.32
N LYS A 149 -4.03 -11.59 1.57
CA LYS A 149 -4.05 -11.80 0.12
C LYS A 149 -3.17 -10.79 -0.63
N MET A 150 -3.14 -9.53 -0.19
CA MET A 150 -2.22 -8.54 -0.79
C MET A 150 -0.74 -8.94 -0.68
N GLY A 151 -0.38 -9.79 0.28
CA GLY A 151 0.96 -10.35 0.41
C GLY A 151 1.34 -11.37 -0.67
N GLU A 152 0.39 -11.89 -1.45
CA GLU A 152 0.65 -12.78 -2.57
C GLU A 152 1.33 -12.03 -3.73
N ASP A 153 2.05 -12.78 -4.56
CA ASP A 153 2.80 -12.22 -5.68
C ASP A 153 1.83 -11.75 -6.77
N GLY A 154 1.97 -10.51 -7.25
CA GLY A 154 1.16 -9.94 -8.33
C GLY A 154 -0.22 -9.39 -7.91
N GLU A 155 -0.63 -9.58 -6.65
CA GLU A 155 -1.97 -9.13 -6.21
C GLU A 155 -2.10 -7.61 -6.14
N TRP A 156 -1.00 -6.90 -5.84
CA TRP A 156 -0.98 -5.43 -5.87
C TRP A 156 -1.29 -4.93 -7.28
N GLU A 157 -0.54 -5.38 -8.27
CA GLU A 157 -0.66 -4.98 -9.67
C GLU A 157 -2.03 -5.35 -10.25
N ARG A 158 -2.60 -6.47 -9.80
CA ARG A 158 -3.93 -6.95 -10.22
C ARG A 158 -5.07 -6.12 -9.65
N LEU A 159 -4.93 -5.62 -8.42
CA LEU A 159 -5.99 -4.96 -7.66
C LEU A 159 -5.81 -3.45 -7.52
N TYR A 160 -4.66 -2.94 -7.92
CA TYR A 160 -4.31 -1.53 -7.74
C TYR A 160 -5.33 -0.63 -8.44
N GLU A 161 -5.94 0.22 -7.64
CA GLU A 161 -6.78 1.32 -8.10
C GLU A 161 -6.13 2.63 -7.65
N ARG A 162 -6.02 3.56 -8.59
CA ARG A 162 -5.42 4.86 -8.30
C ARG A 162 -6.25 5.59 -7.23
N PRO A 163 -5.67 6.39 -6.33
CA PRO A 163 -6.36 6.98 -5.16
C PRO A 163 -7.56 7.92 -5.39
N HIS A 164 -8.09 8.00 -6.61
CA HIS A 164 -9.36 8.63 -6.93
C HIS A 164 -10.54 7.65 -6.83
N GLY A 165 -10.27 6.33 -6.87
CA GLY A 165 -11.26 5.26 -6.72
C GLY A 165 -10.98 4.39 -5.49
N ILE A 166 -11.96 3.55 -5.13
CA ILE A 166 -11.88 2.57 -4.04
C ILE A 166 -11.75 1.16 -4.65
N CYS A 167 -10.84 0.35 -4.11
CA CYS A 167 -10.71 -1.07 -4.47
C CYS A 167 -11.65 -1.95 -3.62
N TYR A 168 -12.43 -2.83 -4.27
CA TYR A 168 -13.49 -3.68 -3.67
C TYR A 168 -13.31 -5.20 -3.88
N ASN A 169 -12.13 -5.64 -4.32
CA ASN A 169 -11.90 -7.04 -4.72
C ASN A 169 -10.74 -7.71 -4.01
N ILE A 170 -10.37 -7.24 -2.82
CA ILE A 170 -9.27 -7.85 -2.08
C ILE A 170 -9.73 -9.17 -1.48
N SER A 171 -10.87 -9.23 -0.77
CA SER A 171 -11.32 -10.47 -0.12
C SER A 171 -12.09 -11.44 -1.03
N ASN A 172 -12.61 -10.99 -2.17
CA ASN A 172 -13.49 -11.81 -3.01
C ASN A 172 -12.74 -12.93 -3.76
N PHE A 173 -12.73 -14.12 -3.17
CA PHE A 173 -12.69 -15.41 -3.89
C PHE A 173 -14.15 -15.90 -4.04
N HIS A 174 -14.78 -15.63 -5.18
CA HIS A 174 -15.72 -16.65 -5.66
C HIS A 174 -14.89 -17.77 -6.25
N ALA A 175 -14.75 -18.83 -5.46
CA ALA A 175 -14.32 -20.14 -5.91
C ALA A 175 -14.87 -20.45 -7.30
N ARG A 176 -13.98 -20.81 -8.22
CA ARG A 176 -14.31 -21.67 -9.35
C ARG A 176 -13.51 -22.95 -9.21
#